data_AF-A0A4C1X195-F1
#
_entry.id   AF-A0A4C1X195-F1
#
_cell.length_a   1.000
_cell.length_b   1.000
_cell.length_c   1.000
_cell.angle_alpha   90.00
_cell.angle_beta   90.00
_cell.angle_gamma   90.00
#
_symmetry.space_group_name_H-M   'P 1'
#
loop_
_entity.id
_entity.type
_entity.pdbx_description
1 polymer ?
#
loop_
_entity_poly.entity_id
_entity_poly.type
_entity_poly.pdbx_seq_one_letter_code
_entity_poly.pdbx_strand_id
1 'polypeptide(L)'
;MSCFKALQECSNAFVEQLQRDSAVLFNADNEQSFEEIVLEKVEELMFYQSKLILLNSRLRAQRPEVVERVDNNENIKEDYANAAVSRILVEKIIKYMQQGHAVKKLVSTPDAELSPAVLDRKQHIIKQFKEFQDLEAELLLLDRISVEKEEERSKLADQWHKELGELIERKNIAEHRTETDTPLYRKLKSLVDKMELMRIIITKLLMSRSTTYDWLKDPKDYITNVFPLIRHPVTIDDFMID
;
A
#
# COMPACT_ATOMS: atom_id res chain seq x y z
N MET A 1 -64.47 -10.71 15.97
CA MET A 1 -64.66 -9.25 15.75
C MET A 1 -63.51 -8.38 16.28
N SER A 2 -62.86 -8.67 17.42
CA SER A 2 -61.76 -7.83 17.94
C SER A 2 -60.41 -8.03 17.22
N CYS A 3 -60.04 -9.26 16.85
CA CYS A 3 -58.77 -9.51 16.14
C CYS A 3 -58.73 -8.89 14.74
N PHE A 4 -59.85 -8.84 14.01
CA PHE A 4 -59.89 -8.20 12.70
C PHE A 4 -59.75 -6.67 12.81
N LYS A 5 -60.34 -6.06 13.85
CA LYS A 5 -60.11 -4.65 14.16
C LYS A 5 -58.66 -4.38 14.56
N ALA A 6 -58.06 -5.22 15.40
CA ALA A 6 -56.65 -5.08 15.78
C ALA A 6 -55.71 -5.25 14.58
N LEU A 7 -56.02 -6.17 13.66
CA LEU A 7 -55.24 -6.36 12.43
C LEU A 7 -55.40 -5.19 11.46
N GLN A 8 -56.61 -4.63 11.36
CA GLN A 8 -56.89 -3.44 10.58
C GLN A 8 -56.21 -2.19 11.18
N GLU A 9 -56.17 -2.07 12.51
CA GLU A 9 -55.44 -1.03 13.23
C GLU A 9 -53.92 -1.18 13.04
N CYS A 10 -53.38 -2.40 13.10
CA CYS A 10 -51.97 -2.66 12.80
C CYS A 10 -51.63 -2.39 11.32
N SER A 11 -52.52 -2.75 10.39
CA SER A 11 -52.34 -2.47 8.96
C SER A 11 -52.37 -0.97 8.69
N ASN A 12 -53.30 -0.24 9.31
CA ASN A 12 -53.39 1.21 9.17
C ASN A 12 -52.19 1.91 9.81
N ALA A 13 -51.75 1.46 10.99
CA ALA A 13 -50.54 1.95 11.63
C ALA A 13 -49.29 1.68 10.76
N PHE A 14 -49.24 0.53 10.09
CA PHE A 14 -48.14 0.20 9.17
C PHE A 14 -48.18 1.07 7.91
N VAL A 15 -49.35 1.35 7.35
CA VAL A 15 -49.50 2.28 6.21
C VAL A 15 -49.09 3.70 6.60
N GLU A 16 -49.49 4.17 7.79
CA GLU A 16 -49.04 5.47 8.31
C GLU A 16 -47.53 5.51 8.55
N GLN A 17 -46.94 4.40 9.00
CA GLN A 17 -45.50 4.28 9.22
C GLN A 17 -44.74 4.23 7.89
N LEU A 18 -45.26 3.53 6.88
CA LEU A 18 -44.74 3.54 5.50
C LEU A 18 -44.81 4.92 4.87
N GLN A 19 -45.91 5.66 5.08
CA GLN A 19 -46.05 7.01 4.57
C GLN A 19 -45.13 8.00 5.30
N ARG A 20 -44.94 7.84 6.62
CA ARG A 20 -43.94 8.59 7.37
C ARG A 20 -42.53 8.29 6.89
N ASP A 21 -42.18 7.01 6.76
CA ASP A 21 -40.85 6.59 6.31
C ASP A 21 -40.61 7.00 4.85
N SER A 22 -41.65 6.99 3.99
CA SER A 22 -41.55 7.53 2.62
C SER A 22 -41.42 9.05 2.60
N ALA A 23 -42.15 9.77 3.46
CA ALA A 23 -42.01 11.22 3.58
C ALA A 23 -40.62 11.61 4.11
N VAL A 24 -40.04 10.80 5.01
CA VAL A 24 -38.64 10.93 5.44
C VAL A 24 -37.68 10.57 4.32
N LEU A 25 -37.97 9.60 3.45
CA LEU A 25 -37.16 9.31 2.26
C LEU A 25 -37.18 10.43 1.22
N PHE A 26 -38.30 11.13 1.06
CA PHE A 26 -38.43 12.25 0.13
C PHE A 26 -38.00 13.60 0.72
N ASN A 27 -38.00 13.75 2.04
CA ASN A 27 -37.55 14.95 2.77
C ASN A 27 -36.21 14.76 3.50
N ALA A 28 -35.50 13.66 3.28
CA ALA A 28 -34.11 13.54 3.72
C ALA A 28 -33.28 14.48 2.85
N ASP A 29 -33.21 15.75 3.27
CA ASP A 29 -32.16 16.65 2.86
C ASP A 29 -30.84 15.92 3.06
N ASN A 30 -30.13 15.65 1.96
CA ASN A 30 -28.79 15.08 2.03
C ASN A 30 -27.96 16.05 2.88
N GLU A 31 -27.60 15.62 4.10
CA GLU A 31 -26.64 16.33 4.94
C GLU A 31 -25.31 16.38 4.16
N GLN A 32 -25.16 17.49 3.44
CA GLN A 32 -24.10 17.80 2.47
C GLN A 32 -24.05 16.88 1.25
N SER A 33 -24.18 17.49 0.06
CA SER A 33 -23.93 16.75 -1.17
C SER A 33 -22.44 16.32 -1.20
N PHE A 34 -22.14 15.15 -1.77
CA PHE A 34 -20.76 14.71 -1.95
C PHE A 34 -19.89 15.79 -2.64
N GLU A 35 -20.51 16.57 -3.52
CA GLU A 35 -19.88 17.70 -4.22
C GLU A 35 -19.44 18.82 -3.26
N GLU A 36 -20.20 19.12 -2.21
CA GLU A 36 -19.83 20.11 -1.19
C GLU A 36 -18.63 19.65 -0.35
N ILE A 37 -18.60 18.38 0.05
CA ILE A 37 -17.47 17.81 0.80
C ILE A 37 -16.20 17.80 -0.06
N VAL A 38 -16.34 17.49 -1.35
CA VAL A 38 -15.21 17.51 -2.29
C VAL A 38 -14.70 18.94 -2.48
N LEU A 39 -15.59 19.94 -2.59
CA LEU A 39 -15.20 21.35 -2.70
C LEU A 39 -14.43 21.83 -1.45
N GLU A 40 -14.91 21.50 -0.25
CA GLU A 40 -14.22 21.84 0.99
C GLU A 40 -12.80 21.23 1.06
N LYS A 41 -12.65 19.97 0.63
CA LYS A 41 -11.33 19.32 0.59
C LYS A 41 -10.39 19.86 -0.48
N VAL A 42 -10.92 20.36 -1.59
CA VAL A 42 -10.12 21.07 -2.60
C VAL A 42 -9.62 22.41 -2.07
N GLU A 43 -10.44 23.16 -1.32
CA GLU A 43 -10.04 24.41 -0.68
C GLU A 43 -8.96 24.20 0.39
N GLU A 44 -9.11 23.18 1.25
CA GLU A 44 -8.07 22.79 2.23
C GLU A 44 -6.74 22.44 1.54
N LEU A 45 -6.77 21.68 0.44
CA LEU A 45 -5.58 21.31 -0.33
C LEU A 45 -4.86 22.53 -0.91
N MET A 46 -5.63 23.47 -1.49
CA MET A 46 -5.07 24.72 -2.01
C MET A 46 -4.42 25.56 -0.90
N PHE A 47 -5.03 25.61 0.28
CA PHE A 47 -4.45 26.27 1.45
C PHE A 47 -3.11 25.63 1.86
N TYR A 48 -3.03 24.30 1.97
CA TYR A 48 -1.78 23.62 2.31
C TYR A 48 -0.68 23.81 1.26
N GLN A 49 -1.04 23.80 -0.03
CA GLN A 49 -0.12 24.06 -1.12
C GLN A 49 0.49 25.47 -1.02
N SER A 50 -0.33 26.49 -0.71
CA SER A 50 0.16 27.86 -0.51
C SER A 50 1.13 27.97 0.68
N LYS A 51 0.86 27.24 1.77
CA LYS A 51 1.73 27.17 2.95
C LYS A 51 3.07 26.48 2.64
N LEU A 52 3.05 25.43 1.83
CA LEU A 52 4.27 24.76 1.35
C LEU A 52 5.11 25.68 0.46
N ILE A 53 4.48 26.47 -0.40
CA ILE A 53 5.18 27.48 -1.22
C ILE A 53 5.83 28.54 -0.33
N LEU A 54 5.14 29.01 0.72
CA LEU A 54 5.69 29.96 1.70
C LEU A 54 6.83 29.38 2.54
N LEU A 55 6.73 28.11 2.94
CA LEU A 55 7.82 27.43 3.66
C LEU A 55 9.03 27.22 2.76
N ASN A 56 8.82 26.81 1.51
CA ASN A 56 9.87 26.69 0.52
C ASN A 56 10.50 28.04 0.17
N SER A 57 9.70 29.11 0.05
CA SER A 57 10.23 30.45 -0.17
C SER A 57 11.00 30.95 1.04
N ARG A 58 10.58 30.62 2.29
CA ARG A 58 11.33 30.93 3.50
C ARG A 58 12.65 30.16 3.60
N LEU A 59 12.65 28.87 3.27
CA LEU A 59 13.87 28.04 3.19
C LEU A 59 14.83 28.56 2.12
N ARG A 60 14.30 29.00 0.97
CA ARG A 60 15.08 29.60 -0.11
C ARG A 60 15.53 31.03 0.21
N ALA A 61 14.76 31.81 0.96
CA ALA A 61 15.14 33.14 1.42
C ALA A 61 16.19 33.09 2.55
N GLN A 62 16.31 31.96 3.26
CA GLN A 62 17.31 31.76 4.30
C GLN A 62 18.75 31.59 3.79
N ARG A 63 18.97 31.64 2.46
CA ARG A 63 20.28 31.86 1.84
C ARG A 63 20.05 32.62 0.54
N PRO A 64 20.53 33.88 0.35
CA PRO A 64 21.96 34.17 0.44
C PRO A 64 22.27 35.65 0.76
N GLU A 65 22.33 36.07 2.02
CA GLU A 65 23.00 37.33 2.37
C GLU A 65 23.86 37.11 3.61
N VAL A 66 25.18 37.12 3.36
CA VAL A 66 26.28 37.36 4.31
C VAL A 66 25.99 36.92 5.74
N VAL A 67 26.05 35.60 5.97
CA VAL A 67 26.35 35.11 7.31
C VAL A 67 27.79 35.53 7.58
N GLU A 68 27.98 36.56 8.42
CA GLU A 68 29.20 36.70 9.21
C GLU A 68 29.49 35.30 9.75
N ARG A 69 30.57 34.68 9.27
CA ARG A 69 31.01 33.40 9.79
C ARG A 69 31.28 33.64 11.27
N VAL A 70 30.36 33.23 12.12
CA VAL A 70 30.70 32.94 13.50
C VAL A 70 31.68 31.79 13.38
N ASP A 71 32.95 32.12 13.52
CA ASP A 71 34.07 31.19 13.48
C ASP A 71 33.89 30.18 14.62
N ASN A 72 33.10 29.14 14.36
CA ASN A 72 33.07 27.95 15.17
C ASN A 72 34.45 27.30 15.00
N ASN A 73 35.29 27.47 16.01
CA ASN A 73 36.66 26.94 16.07
C ASN A 73 36.76 25.44 15.71
N GLU A 74 35.67 24.68 15.80
CA GLU A 74 35.61 23.27 15.40
C GLU A 74 35.59 23.09 13.88
N ASN A 75 34.76 23.84 13.13
CA ASN A 75 34.71 23.75 11.66
C ASN A 75 36.04 24.19 11.03
N ILE A 76 36.69 25.21 11.60
CA ILE A 76 38.00 25.69 11.12
C ILE A 76 39.08 24.63 11.36
N LYS A 77 39.06 23.95 12.51
CA LYS A 77 39.99 22.85 12.79
C LYS A 77 39.76 21.66 11.84
N GLU A 78 38.52 21.32 11.54
CA GLU A 78 38.19 20.27 10.56
C GLU A 78 38.66 20.66 9.16
N ASP A 79 38.45 21.90 8.72
CA ASP A 79 38.92 22.38 7.43
C ASP A 79 40.45 22.40 7.34
N TYR A 80 41.16 22.80 8.40
CA TYR A 80 42.62 22.72 8.45
C TYR A 80 43.14 21.27 8.54
N ALA A 81 42.44 20.39 9.24
CA ALA A 81 42.77 18.97 9.29
C ALA A 81 42.60 18.33 7.90
N ASN A 82 41.49 18.62 7.21
CA ASN A 82 41.24 18.17 5.84
C ASN A 82 42.27 18.75 4.85
N ALA A 83 42.67 20.01 5.01
CA ALA A 83 43.72 20.64 4.22
C ALA A 83 45.12 20.05 4.51
N ALA A 84 45.41 19.66 5.74
CA ALA A 84 46.66 18.99 6.11
C ALA A 84 46.69 17.56 5.56
N VAL A 85 45.59 16.81 5.69
CA VAL A 85 45.43 15.46 5.14
C VAL A 85 45.58 15.49 3.62
N SER A 86 44.95 16.44 2.92
CA SER A 86 45.09 16.55 1.47
C SER A 86 46.53 16.86 1.03
N ARG A 87 47.25 17.74 1.74
CA ARG A 87 48.68 17.99 1.49
C ARG A 87 49.54 16.74 1.68
N ILE A 88 49.30 15.98 2.76
CA ILE A 88 50.03 14.73 3.03
C ILE A 88 49.73 13.70 1.93
N LEU A 89 48.49 13.61 1.45
CA LEU A 89 48.13 12.73 0.34
C LEU A 89 48.84 13.15 -0.95
N VAL A 90 48.86 14.44 -1.28
CA VAL A 90 49.56 14.97 -2.46
C VAL A 90 51.06 14.66 -2.40
N GLU A 91 51.70 14.86 -1.25
CA GLU A 91 53.12 14.55 -1.08
C GLU A 91 53.40 13.05 -1.26
N LYS A 92 52.53 12.18 -0.72
CA LYS A 92 52.62 10.73 -0.92
C LYS A 92 52.44 10.34 -2.38
N ILE A 93 51.47 10.93 -3.08
CA ILE A 93 51.23 10.69 -4.52
C ILE A 93 52.46 11.08 -5.33
N ILE A 94 53.07 12.23 -5.07
CA ILE A 94 54.30 12.68 -5.75
C ILE A 94 55.45 11.70 -5.50
N LYS A 95 55.63 11.24 -4.24
CA LYS A 95 56.65 10.23 -3.90
C LYS A 95 56.42 8.92 -4.65
N TYR A 96 55.19 8.41 -4.68
CA TYR A 96 54.87 7.18 -5.42
C TYR A 96 55.05 7.35 -6.92
N MET A 97 54.73 8.51 -7.47
CA MET A 97 54.94 8.81 -8.89
C MET A 97 56.43 8.84 -9.24
N GLN A 98 57.26 9.49 -8.41
CA GLN A 98 58.72 9.51 -8.58
C GLN A 98 59.33 8.10 -8.45
N GLN A 99 58.88 7.32 -7.47
CA GLN A 99 59.28 5.92 -7.31
C GLN A 99 58.85 5.07 -8.52
N GLY A 100 57.64 5.28 -9.03
CA GLY A 100 57.14 4.63 -10.26
C GLY A 100 57.98 4.96 -11.48
N HIS A 101 58.39 6.22 -11.65
CA HIS A 101 59.32 6.61 -12.73
C HIS A 101 60.69 5.94 -12.58
N ALA A 102 61.21 5.82 -11.35
CA ALA A 102 62.48 5.14 -11.08
C ALA A 102 62.40 3.63 -11.38
N VAL A 103 61.31 2.97 -10.97
CA VAL A 103 61.05 1.55 -11.29
C VAL A 103 60.88 1.34 -12.79
N LYS A 104 60.13 2.21 -13.48
CA LYS A 104 59.96 2.16 -14.94
C LYS A 104 61.30 2.31 -15.66
N LYS A 105 62.15 3.22 -15.20
CA LYS A 105 63.50 3.41 -15.73
C LYS A 105 64.36 2.16 -15.52
N LEU A 106 64.28 1.52 -14.35
CA LEU A 106 64.99 0.28 -14.02
C LEU A 106 64.55 -0.91 -14.87
N VAL A 107 63.24 -1.05 -15.10
CA VAL A 107 62.69 -2.12 -15.92
C VAL A 107 63.07 -1.91 -17.40
N SER A 108 63.09 -0.67 -17.87
CA SER A 108 63.40 -0.30 -19.26
C SER A 108 64.89 -0.34 -19.61
N THR A 109 65.81 -0.24 -18.64
CA THR A 109 67.25 -0.34 -18.90
C THR A 109 67.66 -1.78 -19.22
N PRO A 110 68.50 -2.01 -20.25
CA PRO A 110 68.96 -3.35 -20.64
C PRO A 110 69.91 -3.94 -19.60
N ASP A 111 69.81 -5.26 -19.37
CA ASP A 111 70.48 -5.97 -18.25
C ASP A 111 72.01 -5.91 -18.29
N ALA A 112 72.61 -5.63 -19.46
CA ALA A 112 74.06 -5.55 -19.64
C ALA A 112 74.73 -4.36 -18.92
N GLU A 113 73.96 -3.33 -18.55
CA GLU A 113 74.47 -2.12 -17.91
C GLU A 113 74.26 -2.09 -16.39
N LEU A 114 73.59 -3.10 -15.81
CA LEU A 114 73.24 -3.13 -14.39
C LEU A 114 74.23 -3.94 -13.56
N SER A 115 74.47 -3.48 -12.33
CA SER A 115 75.21 -4.24 -11.33
C SER A 115 74.40 -5.46 -10.86
N PRO A 116 75.04 -6.57 -10.47
CA PRO A 116 74.35 -7.83 -10.15
C PRO A 116 73.28 -7.67 -9.05
N ALA A 117 73.56 -6.87 -8.01
CA ALA A 117 72.61 -6.60 -6.93
C ALA A 117 71.35 -5.83 -7.38
N VAL A 118 71.45 -5.04 -8.45
CA VAL A 118 70.31 -4.28 -9.00
C VAL A 118 69.52 -5.14 -9.99
N LEU A 119 70.18 -6.10 -10.64
CA LEU A 119 69.57 -7.10 -11.50
C LEU A 119 68.66 -8.06 -10.68
N ASP A 120 69.11 -8.53 -9.52
CA ASP A 120 68.29 -9.34 -8.60
C ASP A 120 67.03 -8.60 -8.15
N ARG A 121 67.16 -7.30 -7.83
CA ARG A 121 66.03 -6.44 -7.47
C ARG A 121 65.06 -6.28 -8.64
N LYS A 122 65.56 -6.08 -9.86
CA LYS A 122 64.74 -6.00 -11.08
C LYS A 122 63.95 -7.30 -11.30
N GLN A 123 64.60 -8.46 -11.17
CA GLN A 123 63.93 -9.75 -11.31
C GLN A 123 62.86 -9.98 -10.24
N HIS A 124 63.13 -9.61 -8.99
CA HIS A 124 62.16 -9.71 -7.90
C HIS A 124 60.93 -8.82 -8.16
N ILE A 125 61.16 -7.57 -8.58
CA ILE A 125 60.10 -6.63 -8.95
C ILE A 125 59.25 -7.18 -10.11
N ILE A 126 59.88 -7.72 -11.15
CA ILE A 126 59.16 -8.32 -12.29
C ILE A 126 58.31 -9.52 -11.84
N LYS A 127 58.84 -10.35 -10.94
CA LYS A 127 58.09 -11.50 -10.40
C LYS A 127 56.86 -11.02 -9.63
N GLN A 128 57.01 -10.04 -8.75
CA GLN A 128 55.89 -9.45 -8.02
C GLN A 128 54.88 -8.82 -8.97
N PHE A 129 55.30 -8.09 -10.00
CA PHE A 129 54.37 -7.54 -11.00
C PHE A 129 53.56 -8.61 -11.73
N LYS A 130 54.15 -9.78 -12.02
CA LYS A 130 53.40 -10.90 -12.60
C LYS A 130 52.37 -11.45 -11.62
N GLU A 131 52.75 -11.66 -10.36
CA GLU A 131 51.81 -12.10 -9.31
C GLU A 131 50.66 -11.09 -9.13
N PHE A 132 50.94 -9.79 -9.17
CA PHE A 132 49.91 -8.75 -9.14
C PHE A 132 49.02 -8.77 -10.38
N GLN A 133 49.57 -8.98 -11.57
CA GLN A 133 48.77 -9.10 -12.81
C GLN A 133 47.84 -10.31 -12.77
N ASP A 134 48.31 -11.45 -12.25
CA ASP A 134 47.50 -12.65 -12.10
C ASP A 134 46.34 -12.41 -11.12
N LEU A 135 46.62 -11.74 -9.99
CA LEU A 135 45.59 -11.34 -9.01
C LEU A 135 44.61 -10.31 -9.58
N GLU A 136 45.07 -9.33 -10.37
CA GLU A 136 44.19 -8.38 -11.05
C GLU A 136 43.27 -9.08 -12.05
N ALA A 137 43.79 -10.05 -12.79
CA ALA A 137 42.98 -10.85 -13.70
C ALA A 137 41.92 -11.66 -12.94
N GLU A 138 42.27 -12.26 -11.80
CA GLU A 138 41.34 -12.96 -10.93
C GLU A 138 40.25 -12.04 -10.37
N LEU A 139 40.62 -10.83 -9.93
CA LEU A 139 39.67 -9.82 -9.45
C LEU A 139 38.70 -9.39 -10.56
N LEU A 140 39.18 -9.14 -11.77
CA LEU A 140 38.33 -8.79 -12.90
C LEU A 140 37.36 -9.92 -13.27
N LEU A 141 37.77 -11.18 -13.12
CA LEU A 141 36.89 -12.32 -13.31
C LEU A 141 35.81 -12.40 -12.22
N LEU A 142 36.19 -12.21 -10.95
CA LEU A 142 35.25 -12.17 -9.83
C LEU A 142 34.25 -11.03 -9.94
N ASP A 143 34.67 -9.84 -10.39
CA ASP A 143 33.80 -8.71 -10.64
C ASP A 143 32.79 -8.99 -11.77
N ARG A 144 33.20 -9.68 -12.83
CA ARG A 144 32.25 -10.11 -13.87
C ARG A 144 31.23 -11.10 -13.32
N ILE A 145 31.68 -12.09 -12.56
CA ILE A 145 30.80 -13.08 -11.95
C ILE A 145 29.82 -12.41 -10.98
N SER A 146 30.27 -11.41 -10.21
CA SER A 146 29.40 -10.71 -9.26
C SER A 146 28.28 -9.95 -9.98
N VAL A 147 28.60 -9.27 -11.09
CA VAL A 147 27.62 -8.60 -11.94
C VAL A 147 26.64 -9.60 -12.55
N GLU A 148 27.12 -10.71 -13.12
CA GLU A 148 26.26 -11.76 -13.66
C GLU A 148 25.29 -12.31 -12.59
N LYS A 149 25.77 -12.53 -11.37
CA LYS A 149 24.92 -13.00 -10.25
C LYS A 149 23.94 -11.95 -9.75
N GLU A 150 24.30 -10.68 -9.79
CA GLU A 150 23.38 -9.59 -9.48
C GLU A 150 22.25 -9.49 -10.51
N GLU A 151 22.56 -9.67 -11.80
CA GLU A 151 21.55 -9.74 -12.87
C GLU A 151 20.63 -10.96 -12.72
N GLU A 152 21.18 -12.15 -12.43
CA GLU A 152 20.39 -13.35 -12.14
C GLU A 152 19.43 -13.11 -10.96
N ARG A 153 19.92 -12.51 -9.87
CA ARG A 153 19.10 -12.16 -8.70
C ARG A 153 18.00 -11.17 -9.06
N SER A 154 18.31 -10.15 -9.86
CA SER A 154 17.32 -9.16 -10.31
C SER A 154 16.21 -9.83 -11.11
N LYS A 155 16.56 -10.72 -12.05
CA LYS A 155 15.59 -11.45 -12.87
C LYS A 155 14.68 -12.34 -12.01
N LEU A 156 15.24 -13.02 -11.01
CA LEU A 156 14.47 -13.82 -10.07
C LEU A 156 13.53 -12.97 -9.21
N ALA A 157 13.99 -11.80 -8.74
CA ALA A 157 13.14 -10.87 -8.00
C ALA A 157 11.98 -10.36 -8.86
N ASP A 158 12.24 -10.03 -10.13
CA ASP A 158 11.19 -9.62 -11.06
C ASP A 158 10.15 -10.72 -11.31
N GLN A 159 10.60 -11.99 -11.41
CA GLN A 159 9.70 -13.14 -11.52
C GLN A 159 8.84 -13.29 -10.26
N TRP A 160 9.44 -13.20 -9.07
CA TRP A 160 8.72 -13.25 -7.80
C TRP A 160 7.70 -12.13 -7.68
N HIS A 161 8.05 -10.91 -8.07
CA HIS A 161 7.11 -9.78 -8.05
C HIS A 161 5.94 -9.99 -9.02
N LYS A 162 6.19 -10.56 -10.20
CA LYS A 162 5.11 -10.93 -11.14
C LYS A 162 4.19 -11.99 -10.57
N GLU A 163 4.75 -13.09 -10.05
CA GLU A 163 3.96 -14.16 -9.45
C GLU A 163 3.13 -13.67 -8.26
N LEU A 164 3.72 -12.83 -7.41
CA LEU A 164 3.04 -12.24 -6.27
C LEU A 164 1.94 -11.27 -6.72
N GLY A 165 2.18 -10.48 -7.77
CA GLY A 165 1.17 -9.65 -8.43
C GLY A 165 -0.01 -10.48 -8.95
N GLU A 166 0.26 -11.56 -9.67
CA GLU A 166 -0.77 -12.49 -10.15
C GLU A 166 -1.58 -13.12 -9.01
N LEU A 167 -0.93 -13.48 -7.90
CA LEU A 167 -1.62 -14.03 -6.73
C LEU A 167 -2.51 -13.00 -6.04
N ILE A 168 -2.05 -11.75 -5.93
CA ILE A 168 -2.87 -10.64 -5.41
C ILE A 168 -4.06 -10.39 -6.32
N GLU A 169 -3.87 -10.35 -7.64
CA GLU A 169 -4.95 -10.19 -8.61
C GLU A 169 -5.96 -11.32 -8.51
N ARG A 170 -5.51 -12.59 -8.44
CA ARG A 170 -6.40 -13.74 -8.25
C ARG A 170 -7.17 -13.66 -6.93
N LYS A 171 -6.52 -13.19 -5.85
CA LYS A 171 -7.18 -12.95 -4.56
C LYS A 171 -8.24 -11.86 -4.68
N ASN A 172 -7.92 -10.72 -5.30
CA ASN A 172 -8.86 -9.63 -5.48
C ASN A 172 -10.04 -10.05 -6.38
N ILE A 173 -9.80 -10.83 -7.43
CA ILE A 173 -10.86 -11.40 -8.27
C ILE A 173 -11.75 -12.37 -7.46
N ALA A 174 -11.17 -13.15 -6.55
CA ALA A 174 -11.93 -14.02 -5.65
C ALA A 174 -12.75 -13.22 -4.61
N GLU A 175 -12.21 -12.12 -4.09
CA GLU A 175 -12.91 -11.22 -3.15
C GLU A 175 -13.98 -10.37 -3.85
N HIS A 176 -13.76 -9.91 -5.09
CA HIS A 176 -14.78 -9.21 -5.89
C HIS A 176 -15.92 -10.13 -6.35
N ARG A 177 -15.69 -11.45 -6.47
CA ARG A 177 -16.80 -12.43 -6.63
C ARG A 177 -17.65 -12.57 -5.37
N THR A 178 -17.20 -12.07 -4.22
CA THR A 178 -17.96 -11.95 -2.98
C THR A 178 -18.51 -10.55 -2.72
N GLU A 179 -18.56 -9.67 -3.73
CA GLU A 179 -19.28 -8.39 -3.67
C GLU A 179 -20.81 -8.57 -3.73
N THR A 180 -21.35 -9.24 -2.71
CA THR A 180 -22.74 -9.08 -2.27
C THR A 180 -22.78 -8.06 -1.15
N ASP A 181 -22.27 -6.84 -1.38
CA ASP A 181 -22.32 -5.78 -0.37
C ASP A 181 -22.51 -4.38 -0.97
N THR A 182 -23.34 -4.30 -2.01
CA THR A 182 -23.94 -3.02 -2.41
C THR A 182 -24.87 -2.53 -1.30
N PRO A 183 -25.00 -1.21 -1.08
CA PRO A 183 -25.91 -0.64 -0.06
C PRO A 183 -27.38 -1.08 -0.30
N LEU A 184 -27.72 -1.39 -1.55
CA LEU A 184 -29.01 -1.96 -1.94
C LEU A 184 -29.18 -3.40 -1.43
N TYR A 185 -28.16 -4.24 -1.54
CA TYR A 185 -28.16 -5.61 -1.02
C TYR A 185 -28.25 -5.63 0.51
N ARG A 186 -27.54 -4.74 1.21
CA ARG A 186 -27.67 -4.60 2.68
C ARG A 186 -29.09 -4.21 3.10
N LYS A 187 -29.72 -3.28 2.39
CA LYS A 187 -31.10 -2.85 2.67
C LYS A 187 -32.11 -3.95 2.32
N LEU A 188 -31.91 -4.67 1.21
CA LEU A 188 -32.73 -5.83 0.81
C LEU A 188 -32.63 -6.95 1.84
N LYS A 189 -31.42 -7.28 2.29
CA LYS A 189 -31.17 -8.23 3.39
C LYS A 189 -31.90 -7.82 4.66
N SER A 190 -31.85 -6.54 5.04
CA SER A 190 -32.57 -6.05 6.23
C SER A 190 -34.10 -6.16 6.12
N LEU A 191 -34.67 -6.06 4.90
CA LEU A 191 -36.09 -6.22 4.65
C LEU A 191 -36.51 -7.68 4.69
N VAL A 192 -35.72 -8.57 4.07
CA VAL A 192 -35.91 -10.01 4.11
C VAL A 192 -35.84 -10.53 5.55
N ASP A 193 -34.86 -10.07 6.34
CA ASP A 193 -34.73 -10.43 7.77
C ASP A 193 -35.97 -10.00 8.58
N LYS A 194 -36.56 -8.83 8.27
CA LYS A 194 -37.80 -8.36 8.92
C LYS A 194 -39.02 -9.18 8.49
N MET A 195 -39.12 -9.57 7.22
CA MET A 195 -40.20 -10.43 6.71
C MET A 195 -40.14 -11.83 7.32
N GLU A 196 -38.93 -12.37 7.50
CA GLU A 196 -38.65 -13.61 8.23
C GLU A 196 -39.11 -13.54 9.69
N LEU A 197 -38.77 -12.45 10.39
CA LEU A 197 -39.23 -12.22 11.76
C LEU A 197 -40.76 -12.15 11.85
N MET A 198 -41.43 -11.49 10.90
CA MET A 198 -42.89 -11.46 10.83
C MET A 198 -43.48 -12.86 10.59
N ARG A 199 -42.91 -13.67 9.68
CA ARG A 199 -43.35 -15.07 9.49
C ARG A 199 -43.23 -15.85 10.80
N ILE A 200 -42.10 -15.73 11.50
CA ILE A 200 -41.86 -16.44 12.76
C ILE A 200 -42.85 -15.99 13.84
N ILE A 201 -43.15 -14.69 13.93
CA ILE A 201 -44.12 -14.15 14.91
C ILE A 201 -45.54 -14.62 14.58
N ILE A 202 -45.97 -14.58 13.31
CA ILE A 202 -47.27 -15.10 12.86
C ILE A 202 -47.38 -16.59 13.19
N THR A 203 -46.33 -17.37 12.93
CA THR A 203 -46.26 -18.79 13.28
C THR A 203 -46.35 -19.01 14.78
N LYS A 204 -45.62 -18.21 15.59
CA LYS A 204 -45.67 -18.29 17.05
C LYS A 204 -47.02 -17.87 17.62
N LEU A 205 -47.68 -16.86 17.05
CA LEU A 205 -49.03 -16.41 17.43
C LEU A 205 -50.09 -17.48 17.13
N LEU A 206 -49.95 -18.16 15.99
CA LEU A 206 -50.78 -19.31 15.62
C LEU A 206 -50.57 -20.52 16.53
N MET A 207 -49.32 -20.77 16.95
CA MET A 207 -48.97 -21.87 17.84
C MET A 207 -49.26 -21.54 19.33
N SER A 208 -49.27 -20.26 19.71
CA SER A 208 -49.63 -19.80 21.06
C SER A 208 -51.14 -19.74 21.21
N ARG A 209 -51.75 -20.92 21.37
CA ARG A 209 -53.09 -21.17 21.92
C ARG A 209 -54.07 -19.98 21.90
N SER A 210 -54.81 -19.83 20.80
CA SER A 210 -56.11 -19.17 20.85
C SER A 210 -57.09 -20.08 21.59
N THR A 211 -57.29 -19.84 22.88
CA THR A 211 -58.37 -20.49 23.66
C THR A 211 -59.78 -20.07 23.20
N THR A 212 -59.90 -19.14 22.25
CA THR A 212 -61.18 -18.54 21.82
C THR A 212 -61.43 -18.56 20.31
N TYR A 213 -60.48 -19.01 19.49
CA TYR A 213 -60.68 -19.16 18.04
C TYR A 213 -60.47 -20.61 17.64
N ASP A 214 -61.53 -21.22 17.11
CA ASP A 214 -61.60 -22.63 16.77
C ASP A 214 -61.25 -22.79 15.29
N TRP A 215 -59.99 -23.05 14.99
CA TRP A 215 -59.46 -23.22 13.63
C TRP A 215 -60.10 -24.40 12.87
N LEU A 216 -60.86 -25.25 13.58
CA LEU A 216 -61.71 -26.28 12.99
C LEU A 216 -62.97 -25.71 12.32
N LYS A 217 -63.39 -24.47 12.62
CA LYS A 217 -64.61 -23.86 12.08
C LYS A 217 -64.42 -23.20 10.71
N ASP A 218 -63.24 -22.65 10.41
CA ASP A 218 -62.91 -22.06 9.09
C ASP A 218 -61.55 -22.55 8.57
N PRO A 219 -61.49 -23.82 8.10
CA PRO A 219 -60.24 -24.40 7.60
C PRO A 219 -59.77 -23.79 6.27
N LYS A 220 -60.67 -23.16 5.49
CA LYS A 220 -60.34 -22.68 4.14
C LYS A 220 -59.43 -21.47 4.17
N ASP A 221 -59.71 -20.44 4.94
CA ASP A 221 -58.86 -19.23 4.96
C ASP A 221 -57.49 -19.49 5.60
N TYR A 222 -57.46 -20.37 6.61
CA TYR A 222 -56.21 -20.81 7.25
C TYR A 222 -55.32 -21.60 6.28
N ILE A 223 -55.86 -22.61 5.61
CA ILE A 223 -55.09 -23.48 4.70
C ILE A 223 -54.71 -22.74 3.40
N THR A 224 -55.57 -21.86 2.89
CA THR A 224 -55.37 -21.24 1.57
C THR A 224 -54.48 -20.00 1.63
N ASN A 225 -54.62 -19.16 2.67
CA ASN A 225 -53.94 -17.86 2.70
C ASN A 225 -52.78 -17.80 3.70
N VAL A 226 -52.91 -18.47 4.85
CA VAL A 226 -51.96 -18.30 5.97
C VAL A 226 -50.92 -19.41 6.01
N PHE A 227 -51.34 -20.65 5.74
CA PHE A 227 -50.45 -21.82 5.75
C PHE A 227 -49.33 -21.79 4.70
N PRO A 228 -49.53 -21.30 3.45
CA PRO A 228 -48.46 -21.18 2.46
C PRO A 228 -47.39 -20.18 2.88
N LEU A 229 -47.79 -19.03 3.45
CA LEU A 229 -46.90 -17.98 3.95
C LEU A 229 -45.99 -18.46 5.10
N ILE A 230 -46.41 -19.49 5.85
CA ILE A 230 -45.66 -20.05 6.98
C ILE A 230 -44.64 -21.10 6.53
N ARG A 231 -44.93 -21.82 5.43
CA ARG A 231 -44.10 -22.93 4.96
C ARG A 231 -42.86 -22.48 4.17
N HIS A 232 -42.93 -21.34 3.49
CA HIS A 232 -41.84 -20.88 2.64
C HIS A 232 -40.96 -19.87 3.40
N PRO A 233 -39.69 -20.20 3.69
CA PRO A 233 -38.72 -19.19 4.12
C PRO A 233 -38.56 -18.16 3.00
N VAL A 234 -38.60 -16.90 3.38
CA VAL A 234 -38.36 -15.76 2.50
C VAL A 234 -36.85 -15.58 2.44
N THR A 235 -36.25 -15.99 1.34
CA THR A 235 -34.80 -15.86 1.13
C THR A 235 -34.51 -14.72 0.16
N ILE A 236 -33.30 -14.16 0.23
CA ILE A 236 -32.90 -13.09 -0.71
C ILE A 236 -32.90 -13.62 -2.15
N ASP A 237 -32.60 -14.92 -2.32
CA ASP A 237 -32.59 -15.59 -3.62
C ASP A 237 -33.96 -15.59 -4.31
N ASP A 238 -35.07 -15.56 -3.55
CA ASP A 238 -36.43 -15.48 -4.11
C ASP A 238 -36.71 -14.13 -4.81
N PHE A 239 -35.89 -13.10 -4.56
CA PHE A 239 -36.01 -11.76 -5.14
C PHE A 239 -34.88 -11.41 -6.11
N MET A 240 -33.91 -12.31 -6.28
CA MET A 240 -32.73 -12.12 -7.15
C MET A 240 -32.83 -12.96 -8.44
N ILE A 241 -33.97 -13.62 -8.67
CA ILE A 241 -34.29 -14.38 -9.88
C ILE A 241 -35.38 -13.61 -10.63
N ASP A 242 -35.17 -13.34 -11.93
CA ASP A 242 -36.19 -12.83 -12.86
C ASP A 242 -37.47 -13.70 -12.87
#